data_AF-A0A960QLM4-F1
#
_entry.id   AF-A0A960QLM4-F1
#
_cell.length_a   1.000
_cell.length_b   1.000
_cell.length_c   1.000
_cell.angle_alpha   90.00
_cell.angle_beta   90.00
_cell.angle_gamma   90.00
#
_symmetry.space_group_name_H-M   'P 1'
#
loop_
_entity.id
_entity.type
_entity.pdbx_description
1 polymer ?
#
loop_
_entity_poly.entity_id
_entity_poly.type
_entity_poly.pdbx_seq_one_letter_code
_entity_poly.pdbx_strand_id
1 'polypeptide(L)'
;MLVFIFCGKGFALEVLDLTVISYDDFSRGDSIALEKLDQALYTQGIVGIRGVPSYREKVLTLIETAREFSALPEEVKEAYAPQDEMFLGYEREKKNFNDLMELG
;
A
#
# COMPACT_ATOMS: atom_id res chain seq x y z
N MET A 1 -6.76 -7.93 14.63
CA MET A 1 -6.99 -8.81 13.46
C MET A 1 -7.27 -7.89 12.27
N LEU A 2 -6.25 -7.60 11.45
CA LEU A 2 -6.41 -6.86 10.20
C LEU A 2 -6.58 -7.89 9.10
N VAL A 3 -7.71 -7.84 8.39
CA VAL A 3 -8.05 -8.78 7.31
C VAL A 3 -7.77 -8.07 5.99
N PHE A 4 -6.84 -8.59 5.19
CA PHE A 4 -6.67 -8.16 3.81
C PHE A 4 -7.47 -9.10 2.91
N ILE A 5 -8.38 -8.54 2.10
CA ILE A 5 -9.21 -9.29 1.15
C ILE A 5 -8.59 -9.13 -0.23
N PHE A 6 -7.94 -10.18 -0.73
CA PHE A 6 -7.57 -10.26 -2.15
C PHE A 6 -8.69 -10.97 -2.91
N CYS A 7 -9.43 -10.23 -3.73
CA CYS A 7 -10.47 -10.80 -4.59
C CYS A 7 -9.87 -11.21 -5.94
N GLY A 8 -9.14 -12.32 -5.95
CA GLY A 8 -8.79 -13.05 -7.18
C GLY A 8 -9.81 -14.17 -7.41
N LYS A 9 -10.34 -14.28 -8.65
CA LYS A 9 -11.31 -15.33 -9.02
C LYS A 9 -10.74 -16.72 -8.67
N GLY A 10 -11.32 -17.38 -7.67
CA GLY A 10 -11.24 -18.83 -7.49
C GLY A 10 -10.25 -19.37 -6.45
N PHE A 11 -9.67 -18.56 -5.55
CA PHE A 11 -8.80 -19.09 -4.49
C PHE A 11 -9.45 -18.97 -3.10
N ALA A 12 -9.31 -20.03 -2.32
CA ALA A 12 -9.75 -20.13 -0.94
C ALA A 12 -9.22 -18.93 -0.14
N LEU A 13 -10.03 -18.49 0.82
CA LEU A 13 -9.76 -17.35 1.69
C LEU A 13 -8.66 -17.73 2.68
N GLU A 14 -7.41 -17.77 2.23
CA GLU A 14 -6.27 -17.93 3.12
C GLU A 14 -6.13 -16.65 3.94
N VAL A 15 -6.52 -16.73 5.21
CA VAL A 15 -6.26 -15.68 6.19
C VAL A 15 -4.75 -15.66 6.41
N LEU A 16 -4.06 -14.75 5.72
CA LEU A 16 -2.65 -14.47 5.95
C LEU A 16 -2.49 -13.95 7.39
N ASP A 17 -1.86 -14.76 8.23
CA ASP A 17 -1.45 -14.35 9.58
C ASP A 17 -0.25 -13.41 9.46
N LEU A 18 -0.54 -12.12 9.31
CA LEU A 18 0.46 -11.08 9.13
C LEU A 18 1.28 -10.92 10.43
N THR A 19 2.60 -11.06 10.31
CA THR A 19 3.50 -10.74 11.42
C THR A 19 3.48 -9.23 11.68
N VAL A 20 3.19 -8.81 12.92
CA VAL A 20 3.15 -7.40 13.33
C VAL A 20 4.18 -7.12 14.42
N ILE A 21 5.05 -6.13 14.20
CA ILE A 21 6.04 -5.64 15.18
C ILE A 21 5.69 -4.23 15.69
N SER A 22 6.14 -3.88 16.89
CA SER A 22 6.01 -2.53 17.44
C SER A 22 7.05 -1.59 16.82
N TYR A 23 6.64 -0.37 16.47
CA TYR A 23 7.55 0.68 16.06
C TYR A 23 8.57 1.01 17.16
N ASP A 24 8.14 1.06 18.42
CA ASP A 24 9.04 1.41 19.52
C ASP A 24 10.16 0.37 19.69
N ASP A 25 9.83 -0.91 19.58
CA ASP A 25 10.81 -2.00 19.70
C ASP A 25 11.76 -2.02 18.50
N PHE A 26 11.22 -1.83 17.29
CA PHE A 26 12.01 -1.68 16.07
C PHE A 26 12.97 -0.47 16.15
N SER A 27 12.47 0.69 16.57
CA SER A 27 13.25 1.94 16.63
C SER A 27 14.38 1.89 17.65
N ARG A 28 14.25 1.09 18.70
CA ARG A 28 15.29 0.86 19.71
C ARG A 28 16.29 -0.23 19.32
N GLY A 29 16.08 -0.92 18.20
CA GLY A 29 16.92 -2.04 17.78
C GLY A 29 16.77 -3.27 18.67
N ASP A 30 15.57 -3.53 19.19
CA ASP A 30 15.29 -4.76 19.95
C ASP A 30 15.53 -6.00 19.08
N SER A 31 16.37 -6.91 19.57
CA SER A 31 16.83 -8.06 18.78
C SER A 31 15.69 -9.00 18.39
N ILE A 32 14.66 -9.14 19.23
CA ILE A 32 13.50 -9.99 18.95
C ILE A 32 12.64 -9.36 17.87
N ALA A 33 12.44 -8.04 17.91
CA ALA A 33 11.72 -7.32 16.86
C ALA A 33 12.42 -7.41 15.51
N LEU A 34 13.76 -7.33 15.49
CA LEU A 34 14.56 -7.47 14.26
C LEU A 34 14.53 -8.89 13.70
N GLU A 35 14.64 -9.92 14.55
CA GLU A 35 14.53 -11.32 14.11
C GLU A 35 13.15 -11.60 13.48
N LYS A 36 12.07 -11.10 14.10
CA LYS A 36 10.71 -11.22 13.55
C LYS A 36 10.55 -10.47 12.23
N LEU A 37 11.18 -9.31 12.10
CA LEU A 37 11.19 -8.55 10.84
C LEU A 37 11.81 -9.38 9.73
N ASP A 38 13.02 -9.90 9.94
CA ASP A 38 13.75 -10.68 8.93
C ASP A 38 12.99 -11.96 8.55
N GLN A 39 12.47 -12.68 9.55
CA GLN A 39 11.67 -13.87 9.31
C GLN A 39 10.39 -13.57 8.51
N ALA A 40 9.68 -12.49 8.84
CA ALA A 40 8.47 -12.09 8.14
C ALA A 40 8.75 -11.67 6.70
N LEU A 41 9.81 -10.90 6.46
CA LEU A 41 10.21 -10.51 5.11
C LEU A 41 10.64 -11.73 4.27
N TYR A 42 11.33 -12.70 4.86
CA TYR A 42 11.74 -13.92 4.15
C TYR A 42 10.57 -14.85 3.82
N THR A 43 9.61 -15.00 4.75
CA THR A 43 8.53 -16.00 4.62
C THR A 43 7.23 -15.46 4.05
N GLN A 44 6.86 -14.22 4.41
CA GLN A 44 5.60 -13.58 4.01
C GLN A 44 5.82 -12.48 2.95
N GLY A 45 7.05 -11.97 2.81
CA GLY A 45 7.37 -10.84 1.92
C GLY A 45 6.88 -9.49 2.44
N ILE A 46 6.12 -9.46 3.53
CA ILE A 46 5.51 -8.28 4.14
C ILE A 46 5.51 -8.38 5.66
N VAL A 47 5.45 -7.24 6.34
CA VAL A 47 5.37 -7.13 7.79
C VAL A 47 4.49 -5.93 8.17
N GLY A 48 3.68 -6.08 9.20
CA GLY A 48 2.95 -4.96 9.79
C GLY A 48 3.78 -4.23 10.85
N ILE A 49 3.74 -2.90 10.86
CA ILE A 49 4.32 -2.09 11.93
C ILE A 49 3.20 -1.35 12.65
N ARG A 50 3.10 -1.52 13.98
CA ARG A 50 2.11 -0.83 14.83
C ARG A 50 2.75 0.28 15.65
N GLY A 51 1.97 1.30 15.99
CA GLY A 51 2.40 2.36 16.89
C GLY A 51 3.35 3.40 16.26
N VAL A 52 3.40 3.50 14.93
CA VAL A 52 4.20 4.53 14.26
C VAL A 52 3.68 5.93 14.66
N PRO A 53 4.53 6.80 15.22
CA PRO A 53 4.14 8.13 15.68
C PRO A 53 3.50 8.97 14.56
N SER A 54 2.41 9.67 14.88
CA SER A 54 1.65 10.52 13.94
C SER A 54 1.08 9.82 12.71
N TYR A 55 1.22 8.49 12.55
CA TYR A 55 0.77 7.78 11.36
C TYR A 55 -0.73 7.91 11.15
N ARG A 56 -1.51 7.72 12.22
CA ARG A 56 -2.98 7.79 12.15
C ARG A 56 -3.46 9.15 11.65
N GLU A 57 -2.93 10.23 12.20
CA GLU A 57 -3.31 11.60 11.82
C GLU A 57 -2.95 11.87 10.36
N LYS A 58 -1.70 11.57 9.96
CA LYS A 58 -1.24 11.78 8.58
C LYS A 58 -2.02 10.95 7.56
N VAL A 59 -2.33 9.70 7.88
CA VAL A 59 -3.10 8.82 7.00
C VAL A 59 -4.53 9.29 6.83
N LEU A 60 -5.18 9.76 7.90
CA LEU A 60 -6.54 10.28 7.80
C LEU A 60 -6.58 11.51 6.89
N THR A 61 -5.68 12.48 7.11
CA THR A 61 -5.56 13.66 6.25
C THR A 61 -5.26 13.26 4.81
N LEU A 62 -4.32 12.32 4.59
CA LEU A 62 -4.00 11.83 3.26
C LEU A 62 -5.21 11.21 2.56
N ILE A 63 -5.98 10.36 3.25
CA ILE A 63 -7.18 9.72 2.70
C ILE A 63 -8.25 10.76 2.36
N GLU A 64 -8.46 11.73 3.24
CA GLU A 64 -9.43 12.81 3.01
C GLU A 64 -9.04 13.66 1.80
N THR A 65 -7.79 14.13 1.74
CA THR A 65 -7.29 14.89 0.58
C THR A 65 -7.30 14.06 -0.71
N ALA A 66 -6.95 12.78 -0.65
CA ALA A 66 -7.01 11.89 -1.81
C ALA A 66 -8.45 11.73 -2.31
N ARG A 67 -9.43 11.59 -1.42
CA ARG A 67 -10.85 11.52 -1.79
C ARG A 67 -11.33 12.81 -2.44
N GLU A 68 -10.98 13.95 -1.87
CA GLU A 68 -11.31 15.26 -2.43
C GLU A 68 -10.72 15.42 -3.83
N PHE A 69 -9.44 15.07 -4.03
CA PHE A 69 -8.80 15.10 -5.34
C PHE A 69 -9.45 14.13 -6.33
N SER A 70 -9.74 12.90 -5.92
CA SER A 70 -10.40 11.89 -6.78
C SER A 70 -11.79 12.31 -7.24
N ALA A 71 -12.50 13.14 -6.45
CA ALA A 71 -13.82 13.66 -6.77
C ALA A 71 -13.79 14.90 -7.70
N LEU A 72 -12.61 15.44 -8.03
CA LEU A 72 -12.49 16.52 -9.00
C LEU A 72 -12.88 16.05 -10.42
N PRO A 73 -13.33 16.98 -11.29
CA PRO A 73 -13.56 16.68 -12.70
C PRO A 73 -12.31 16.09 -13.38
N GLU A 74 -12.52 15.21 -14.35
CA GLU A 74 -11.43 14.49 -15.01
C GLU A 74 -10.47 15.46 -15.71
N GLU A 75 -11.00 16.52 -16.32
CA GLU A 75 -10.22 17.56 -17.02
C GLU A 75 -9.29 18.30 -16.05
N VAL A 76 -9.72 18.46 -14.79
CA VAL A 76 -8.90 19.08 -13.74
C VAL A 76 -7.78 18.13 -13.32
N LYS A 77 -8.06 16.83 -13.18
CA LYS A 77 -7.05 15.84 -12.80
C LYS A 77 -6.03 15.59 -13.91
N GLU A 78 -6.45 15.58 -15.18
CA GLU A 78 -5.57 15.44 -16.34
C GLU A 78 -4.52 16.56 -16.44
N ALA A 79 -4.83 17.77 -15.95
CA ALA A 79 -3.86 18.85 -15.87
C ALA A 79 -2.66 18.55 -14.94
N TYR A 80 -2.80 17.56 -14.05
CA TYR A 80 -1.73 17.06 -13.17
C TYR A 80 -1.07 15.80 -13.71
N ALA A 81 -1.33 15.39 -14.95
CA ALA A 81 -0.63 14.27 -15.57
C ALA A 81 0.88 14.56 -15.69
N PRO A 82 1.75 13.54 -15.57
CA PRO A 82 3.18 13.70 -15.76
C PRO A 82 3.51 14.34 -17.13
N GLN A 83 4.29 15.41 -17.14
CA GLN A 83 4.72 16.09 -18.38
C GLN A 83 6.09 15.60 -18.90
N ASP A 84 6.90 14.96 -18.04
CA ASP A 84 8.27 14.50 -18.32
C ASP A 84 8.51 13.09 -17.73
N GLU A 85 9.76 12.59 -17.74
CA GLU A 85 10.17 11.33 -17.09
C GLU A 85 9.97 11.28 -15.56
N MET A 86 9.40 12.34 -14.97
CA MET A 86 9.01 12.34 -13.57
C MET A 86 7.74 11.51 -13.38
N PHE A 87 7.83 10.39 -12.66
CA PHE A 87 6.70 9.52 -12.30
C PHE A 87 5.76 10.14 -11.23
N LEU A 88 5.62 11.46 -11.23
CA LEU A 88 4.81 12.21 -10.28
C LEU A 88 3.65 12.88 -11.03
N GLY A 89 2.43 12.58 -10.62
CA GLY A 89 1.23 13.17 -11.21
C GLY A 89 0.04 12.23 -11.19
N TYR A 90 -1.03 12.67 -11.83
CA TYR A 90 -2.23 11.86 -12.05
C TYR A 90 -2.00 10.85 -13.18
N GLU A 91 -2.18 9.57 -12.89
CA GLU A 91 -2.21 8.51 -13.88
C GLU A 91 -3.66 8.05 -14.06
N ARG A 92 -4.21 8.20 -15.26
CA ARG A 92 -5.50 7.59 -15.62
C ARG A 92 -5.32 6.08 -15.62
N GLU A 93 -6.25 5.35 -14.99
CA GLU A 93 -6.22 3.91 -14.75
C GLU A 93 -5.22 3.11 -15.61
N LYS A 94 -4.29 2.40 -14.96
CA LYS A 94 -3.49 1.37 -15.63
C LYS A 94 -4.44 0.40 -16.31
N LYS A 95 -4.26 0.25 -17.63
CA LYS A 95 -4.94 -0.74 -18.47
C LYS A 95 -5.09 -2.06 -17.71
N ASN A 96 -6.25 -2.70 -17.83
CA ASN A 96 -6.48 -3.99 -17.20
C ASN A 96 -5.41 -4.97 -17.68
N PHE A 97 -4.99 -5.90 -16.82
CA PHE A 97 -3.98 -6.92 -17.14
C PHE A 97 -4.30 -7.69 -18.44
N ASN A 98 -5.58 -7.82 -18.78
CA ASN A 98 -6.03 -8.42 -20.04
C ASN A 98 -5.65 -7.61 -21.29
N ASP A 99 -5.63 -6.28 -21.22
CA ASP A 99 -5.30 -5.41 -22.36
C ASP A 99 -3.79 -5.42 -22.67
N LEU A 100 -2.96 -5.86 -21.71
CA LEU A 100 -1.52 -6.04 -21.88
C LEU A 100 -1.16 -7.39 -22.53
N MET A 101 -2.06 -8.37 -22.47
CA MET A 101 -1.87 -9.71 -23.04
C MET A 101 -2.31 -9.82 -24.52
N GLU A 102 -3.08 -8.86 -25.03
CA GLU A 102 -3.43 -8.80 -26.47
C GLU A 102 -2.37 -8.10 -27.34
N LEU A 103 -1.32 -7.55 -26.72
CA LEU A 103 -0.20 -6.88 -27.39
C LEU A 103 1.09 -7.73 -27.38
N GLY A 104 1.01 -9.01 -26.97
CA GLY A 104 2.12 -9.97 -26.91
C GLY A 104 1.93 -11.17 -27.83
#